data_AF-A0A3M1SK35-F1
#
_entry.id   AF-A0A3M1SK35-F1
#
_cell.length_a   1.000
_cell.length_b   1.000
_cell.length_c   1.000
_cell.angle_alpha   90.00
_cell.angle_beta   90.00
_cell.angle_gamma   90.00
#
_symmetry.space_group_name_H-M   'P 1'
#
loop_
_entity.id
_entity.type
_entity.pdbx_description
1 polymer ?
#
loop_
_entity_poly.entity_id
_entity_poly.type
_entity_poly.pdbx_seq_one_letter_code
_entity_poly.pdbx_strand_id
1 'polypeptide(L)'
;MTSELRDANLLLTCSRCGRNSPATRQNCLYCGAAFPITPVNAFKNRRKVDAWEKGYNVIFLSINQIISDTKLPEILPLVEIDEENLRKIFQEHNQLPLTRTATFEEAKIVAEKLDFLGIRTRIIDDYSLSREPSRIRRIDFLDEELIITHFNSGKTERVFKKELSLVVCGFLYERRIHSIEERKKRQNKL
;
A
#
# COMPACT_ATOMS: atom_id res chain seq x y z
N MET A 1 21.93 -14.97 -9.96
CA MET A 1 21.12 -15.87 -10.84
C MET A 1 21.08 -17.30 -10.29
N THR A 2 20.17 -17.60 -9.38
CA THR A 2 19.88 -18.99 -9.01
C THR A 2 19.00 -19.62 -10.10
N SER A 3 19.37 -20.81 -10.55
CA SER A 3 18.81 -21.51 -11.73
C SER A 3 17.31 -21.84 -11.61
N GLU A 4 16.76 -21.86 -10.41
CA GLU A 4 15.43 -22.40 -10.12
C GLU A 4 14.25 -21.57 -10.67
N LEU A 5 14.45 -20.28 -10.98
CA LEU A 5 13.38 -19.42 -11.51
C LEU A 5 13.27 -19.41 -13.04
N ARG A 6 14.23 -20.05 -13.74
CA ARG A 6 14.26 -20.07 -15.22
C ARG A 6 13.75 -21.36 -15.85
N ASP A 7 13.49 -22.41 -15.07
CA ASP A 7 13.07 -23.69 -15.65
C ASP A 7 11.60 -23.68 -16.03
N ALA A 8 11.33 -23.16 -17.24
CA ALA A 8 10.07 -23.32 -17.95
C ALA A 8 9.68 -24.80 -18.18
N ASN A 9 10.60 -25.73 -17.93
CA ASN A 9 10.42 -27.18 -18.09
C ASN A 9 10.05 -27.90 -16.78
N LEU A 10 9.98 -27.21 -15.64
CA LEU A 10 9.55 -27.84 -14.39
C LEU A 10 8.06 -28.24 -14.51
N LEU A 11 7.76 -29.51 -14.20
CA LEU A 11 6.41 -30.06 -14.23
C LEU A 11 5.90 -30.35 -12.81
N LEU A 12 4.65 -29.98 -12.55
CA LEU A 12 3.92 -30.34 -11.34
C LEU A 12 2.84 -31.38 -11.66
N THR A 13 2.73 -32.41 -10.83
CA THR A 13 1.68 -33.41 -10.94
C THR A 13 0.39 -32.88 -10.30
N CYS A 14 -0.72 -32.89 -11.06
CA CYS A 14 -2.01 -32.46 -10.55
C CYS A 14 -2.59 -33.48 -9.55
N SER A 15 -2.89 -33.03 -8.33
CA SER A 15 -3.52 -33.86 -7.30
C SER A 15 -4.93 -34.35 -7.68
N ARG A 16 -5.61 -33.67 -8.61
CA ARG A 16 -6.97 -34.03 -9.04
C ARG A 16 -7.01 -35.05 -10.18
N CYS A 17 -6.21 -34.86 -11.23
CA CYS A 17 -6.25 -35.72 -12.43
C CYS A 17 -4.98 -36.54 -12.67
N GLY A 18 -3.96 -36.41 -11.82
CA GLY A 18 -2.68 -37.13 -11.91
C GLY A 18 -1.79 -36.73 -13.07
N ARG A 19 -2.23 -35.82 -13.96
CA ARG A 19 -1.44 -35.39 -15.12
C ARG A 19 -0.44 -34.29 -14.76
N ASN A 20 0.70 -34.31 -15.43
CA ASN A 20 1.74 -33.30 -15.30
C ASN A 20 1.33 -32.02 -16.03
N SER A 21 1.46 -30.87 -15.38
CA SER A 21 1.31 -29.55 -16.01
C SER A 21 2.52 -28.67 -15.74
N PRO A 22 2.81 -27.69 -16.60
CA PRO A 22 3.90 -26.74 -16.36
C PRO A 22 3.74 -26.05 -15.01
N ALA A 23 4.82 -26.01 -14.22
CA ALA A 23 4.87 -25.41 -12.88
C ALA A 23 4.60 -23.89 -12.89
N THR A 24 4.65 -23.27 -14.06
CA THR A 24 4.36 -21.86 -14.26
C THR A 24 2.87 -21.54 -14.17
N ARG A 25 1.96 -22.50 -14.39
CA ARG A 25 0.51 -22.26 -14.38
C ARG A 25 -0.05 -22.26 -12.96
N GLN A 26 -1.02 -21.39 -12.71
CA GLN A 26 -1.83 -21.42 -11.48
C GLN A 26 -2.90 -22.52 -11.54
N ASN A 27 -3.30 -22.98 -12.73
CA ASN A 27 -4.31 -24.03 -12.90
C ASN A 27 -3.79 -25.17 -13.81
N CYS A 28 -4.18 -26.41 -13.50
CA CYS A 28 -3.92 -27.59 -14.32
C CYS A 28 -4.43 -27.39 -15.75
N LEU A 29 -3.58 -27.69 -16.73
CA LEU A 29 -3.90 -27.56 -18.15
C LEU A 29 -5.07 -28.46 -18.58
N TYR A 30 -5.25 -29.61 -17.92
CA TYR A 30 -6.20 -30.63 -18.37
C TYR A 30 -7.55 -30.59 -17.66
N CYS A 31 -7.57 -30.33 -16.36
CA CYS A 31 -8.80 -30.39 -15.56
C CYS A 31 -9.16 -29.06 -14.88
N GLY A 32 -8.34 -28.01 -15.06
CA GLY A 32 -8.58 -26.70 -14.49
C GLY A 32 -8.40 -26.59 -12.97
N ALA A 33 -8.02 -27.66 -12.27
CA ALA A 33 -7.78 -27.61 -10.82
C ALA A 33 -6.66 -26.60 -10.47
N ALA A 34 -6.88 -25.80 -9.43
CA ALA A 34 -5.89 -24.85 -8.95
C ALA A 34 -4.66 -25.58 -8.37
N PHE A 35 -3.49 -25.07 -8.67
CA PHE A 35 -2.22 -25.44 -8.06
C PHE A 35 -1.94 -24.51 -6.86
N PRO A 36 -1.12 -24.97 -5.89
CA PRO A 36 -0.59 -24.07 -4.88
C PRO A 36 0.21 -22.94 -5.53
N ILE A 37 0.13 -21.76 -4.95
CA ILE A 37 0.94 -20.62 -5.38
C ILE A 37 2.39 -20.91 -4.98
N THR A 38 3.28 -20.87 -5.96
CA THR A 38 4.72 -21.11 -5.81
C THR A 38 5.45 -19.89 -6.37
N PRO A 39 6.73 -19.68 -6.01
CA PRO A 39 7.53 -18.63 -6.65
C PRO A 39 7.48 -18.70 -8.18
N VAL A 40 7.55 -19.89 -8.77
CA VAL A 40 7.60 -20.06 -10.23
C VAL A 40 6.32 -19.57 -10.92
N ASN A 41 5.13 -19.86 -10.37
CA ASN A 41 3.87 -19.40 -10.96
C ASN A 41 3.48 -17.98 -10.51
N ALA A 42 3.90 -17.53 -9.33
CA ALA A 42 3.58 -16.21 -8.79
C ALA A 42 4.21 -15.07 -9.60
N PHE A 43 5.45 -15.22 -10.08
CA PHE A 43 6.14 -14.14 -10.84
C PHE A 43 5.81 -14.15 -12.32
N LYS A 44 5.65 -15.33 -12.94
CA LYS A 44 5.52 -15.42 -14.41
C LYS A 44 4.11 -15.10 -14.92
N ASN A 45 3.09 -15.38 -14.11
CA ASN A 45 1.69 -15.17 -14.46
C ASN A 45 1.03 -14.10 -13.59
N ARG A 46 1.83 -13.21 -13.00
CA ARG A 46 1.30 -12.12 -12.20
C ARG A 46 0.47 -11.21 -13.10
N ARG A 47 -0.84 -11.14 -12.84
CA ARG A 47 -1.69 -10.16 -13.52
C ARG A 47 -1.45 -8.78 -12.89
N LYS A 48 -1.57 -7.74 -13.71
CA LYS A 48 -1.66 -6.38 -13.17
C LYS A 48 -2.99 -6.24 -12.44
N VAL A 49 -2.94 -5.65 -11.25
CA VAL A 49 -4.14 -5.31 -10.47
C VAL A 49 -4.62 -3.95 -10.96
N ASP A 50 -5.88 -3.90 -11.41
CA ASP A 50 -6.44 -2.65 -11.89
C ASP A 50 -6.67 -1.66 -10.75
N ALA A 51 -6.77 -0.36 -11.06
CA ALA A 51 -6.87 0.69 -10.06
C ALA A 51 -8.11 0.56 -9.15
N TRP A 52 -9.20 -0.01 -9.64
CA TRP A 52 -10.45 -0.21 -8.90
C TRP A 52 -10.52 -1.52 -8.13
N GLU A 53 -9.60 -2.45 -8.39
CA GLU A 53 -9.57 -3.72 -7.67
C GLU A 53 -8.93 -3.55 -6.31
N LYS A 54 -9.17 -4.49 -5.40
CA LYS A 54 -8.43 -4.55 -4.13
C LYS A 54 -7.17 -5.37 -4.32
N GLY A 55 -6.05 -4.89 -3.78
CA GLY A 55 -4.77 -5.58 -3.80
C GLY A 55 -3.98 -5.40 -2.51
N TYR A 56 -2.75 -5.89 -2.55
CA TYR A 56 -1.79 -5.85 -1.45
C TYR A 56 -0.50 -5.20 -1.93
N ASN A 57 -0.11 -4.10 -1.28
CA ASN A 57 1.10 -3.36 -1.59
C ASN A 57 2.26 -3.92 -0.79
N VAL A 58 3.39 -4.15 -1.46
CA VAL A 58 4.67 -4.45 -0.82
C VAL A 58 5.47 -3.16 -0.74
N ILE A 59 5.60 -2.63 0.47
CA ILE A 59 6.23 -1.33 0.77
C ILE A 59 7.67 -1.55 1.21
N PHE A 60 8.61 -0.82 0.62
CA PHE A 60 10.00 -0.76 1.07
C PHE A 60 10.12 -0.04 2.41
N LEU A 61 10.86 -0.62 3.36
CA LEU A 61 11.17 -0.01 4.65
C LEU A 61 12.62 0.49 4.63
N SER A 62 12.83 1.65 4.01
CA SER A 62 14.14 2.19 3.64
C SER A 62 15.00 2.74 4.77
N ILE A 63 14.58 2.60 6.03
CA ILE A 63 15.22 3.31 7.14
C ILE A 63 16.69 2.86 7.26
N ASN A 64 17.59 3.76 6.84
CA ASN A 64 19.05 3.62 6.85
C ASN A 64 19.61 2.41 6.07
N GLN A 65 18.91 1.96 5.02
CA GLN A 65 19.39 0.86 4.19
C GLN A 65 20.04 1.35 2.90
N ILE A 66 21.31 1.01 2.70
CA ILE A 66 22.01 1.20 1.42
C ILE A 66 21.92 -0.11 0.62
N ILE A 67 21.33 -0.04 -0.57
CA ILE A 67 21.21 -1.20 -1.47
C ILE A 67 22.24 -1.06 -2.57
N SER A 68 23.08 -2.08 -2.74
CA SER A 68 24.06 -2.13 -3.83
C SER A 68 23.37 -2.37 -5.16
N ASP A 69 23.79 -1.62 -6.18
CA ASP A 69 23.36 -1.77 -7.57
C ASP A 69 23.55 -3.19 -8.11
N THR A 70 24.50 -3.96 -7.57
CA THR A 70 24.75 -5.35 -7.94
C THR A 70 23.53 -6.26 -7.73
N LYS A 71 22.60 -5.89 -6.85
CA LYS A 71 21.37 -6.64 -6.58
C LYS A 71 20.20 -6.26 -7.48
N LEU A 72 20.27 -5.13 -8.20
CA LEU A 72 19.17 -4.64 -9.03
C LEU A 72 18.66 -5.66 -10.06
N PRO A 73 19.52 -6.42 -10.77
CA PRO A 73 19.05 -7.44 -11.71
C PRO A 73 18.20 -8.55 -11.06
N GLU A 74 18.38 -8.80 -9.76
CA GLU A 74 17.62 -9.80 -9.02
C GLU A 74 16.33 -9.24 -8.42
N ILE A 75 16.28 -7.92 -8.19
CA ILE A 75 15.13 -7.21 -7.62
C ILE A 75 14.12 -6.85 -8.70
N LEU A 76 14.58 -6.37 -9.86
CA LEU A 76 13.74 -5.88 -10.96
C LEU A 76 12.62 -6.84 -11.38
N PRO A 77 12.86 -8.17 -11.50
CA PRO A 77 11.79 -9.10 -11.86
C PRO A 77 10.70 -9.29 -10.78
N LEU A 78 10.95 -8.84 -9.55
CA LEU A 78 10.03 -8.98 -8.40
C LEU A 78 9.12 -7.76 -8.25
N VAL A 79 9.50 -6.63 -8.83
CA VAL A 79 8.86 -5.33 -8.65
C VAL A 79 8.26 -4.82 -9.97
N GLU A 80 7.31 -3.90 -9.88
CA GLU A 80 6.63 -3.33 -11.07
C GLU A 80 7.11 -1.91 -11.34
N ILE A 81 8.40 -1.67 -11.13
CA ILE A 81 9.06 -0.38 -11.24
C ILE A 81 10.30 -0.58 -12.10
N ASP A 82 10.54 0.35 -13.03
CA ASP A 82 11.74 0.35 -13.84
C ASP A 82 13.00 0.63 -13.01
N GLU A 83 14.16 0.31 -13.57
CA GLU A 83 15.44 0.43 -12.88
C GLU A 83 15.75 1.85 -12.44
N GLU A 84 15.43 2.85 -13.25
CA GLU A 84 15.71 4.26 -12.94
C GLU A 84 14.92 4.69 -11.70
N ASN A 85 13.62 4.39 -11.67
CA ASN A 85 12.76 4.71 -10.53
C ASN A 85 13.09 3.87 -9.29
N LEU A 86 13.46 2.61 -9.44
CA LEU A 86 13.88 1.77 -8.32
C LEU A 86 15.15 2.33 -7.63
N ARG A 87 16.10 2.83 -8.41
CA ARG A 87 17.31 3.51 -7.88
C ARG A 87 16.94 4.77 -7.10
N LYS A 88 16.02 5.59 -7.61
CA LYS A 88 15.52 6.78 -6.90
C LYS A 88 14.88 6.39 -5.56
N ILE A 89 14.01 5.38 -5.56
CA ILE A 89 13.36 4.88 -4.34
C ILE A 89 14.39 4.48 -3.27
N PHE A 90 15.47 3.79 -3.67
CA PHE A 90 16.52 3.38 -2.73
C PHE A 90 17.36 4.54 -2.20
N GLN A 91 17.44 5.66 -2.93
CA GLN A 91 18.13 6.87 -2.49
C GLN A 91 17.25 7.77 -1.60
N GLU A 92 15.92 7.70 -1.73
CA GLU A 92 15.01 8.65 -1.09
C GLU A 92 14.79 8.44 0.42
N HIS A 93 15.36 7.40 1.04
CA HIS A 93 15.21 7.11 2.48
C HIS A 93 13.75 7.16 3.01
N ASN A 94 12.79 6.98 2.11
CA ASN A 94 11.34 7.02 2.37
C ASN A 94 10.71 5.64 2.21
N GLN A 95 9.57 5.42 2.86
CA GLN A 95 8.81 4.19 2.70
C GLN A 95 7.95 4.29 1.43
N LEU A 96 8.32 3.54 0.39
CA LEU A 96 7.68 3.65 -0.92
C LEU A 96 7.20 2.27 -1.41
N PRO A 97 6.05 2.22 -2.11
CA PRO A 97 5.56 0.98 -2.70
C PRO A 97 6.53 0.49 -3.77
N LEU A 98 6.88 -0.79 -3.72
CA LEU A 98 7.68 -1.46 -4.75
C LEU A 98 6.79 -2.16 -5.78
N THR A 99 5.67 -2.71 -5.33
CA THR A 99 4.78 -3.46 -6.20
C THR A 99 3.41 -3.71 -5.55
N ARG A 100 2.38 -3.98 -6.37
CA ARG A 100 1.00 -4.26 -5.92
C ARG A 100 0.46 -5.57 -6.46
N THR A 101 0.12 -6.50 -5.57
CA THR A 101 -0.28 -7.89 -5.90
C THR A 101 -1.77 -8.12 -5.73
N ALA A 102 -2.33 -9.10 -6.44
CA ALA A 102 -3.77 -9.39 -6.41
C ALA A 102 -4.16 -10.15 -5.14
N THR A 103 -3.24 -10.97 -4.62
CA THR A 103 -3.47 -11.84 -3.46
C THR A 103 -2.41 -11.63 -2.39
N PHE A 104 -2.74 -11.98 -1.15
CA PHE A 104 -1.81 -11.86 -0.03
C PHE A 104 -0.64 -12.85 -0.17
N GLU A 105 -0.90 -14.03 -0.70
CA GLU A 105 0.09 -15.08 -0.94
C GLU A 105 1.15 -14.64 -1.95
N GLU A 106 0.75 -13.98 -3.04
CA GLU A 106 1.67 -13.36 -4.00
C GLU A 106 2.53 -12.28 -3.30
N ALA A 107 1.91 -11.40 -2.51
CA ALA A 107 2.61 -10.37 -1.75
C ALA A 107 3.67 -10.96 -0.82
N LYS A 108 3.32 -12.06 -0.14
CA LYS A 108 4.19 -12.79 0.79
C LYS A 108 5.40 -13.37 0.07
N ILE A 109 5.19 -14.03 -1.06
CA ILE A 109 6.30 -14.60 -1.87
C ILE A 109 7.25 -13.49 -2.36
N VAL A 110 6.71 -12.34 -2.79
CA VAL A 110 7.51 -11.18 -3.17
C VAL A 110 8.32 -10.67 -1.97
N ALA A 111 7.67 -10.47 -0.83
CA ALA A 111 8.30 -9.95 0.39
C ALA A 111 9.43 -10.88 0.89
N GLU A 112 9.20 -12.19 0.90
CA GLU A 112 10.20 -13.20 1.31
C GLU A 112 11.43 -13.19 0.40
N LYS A 113 11.24 -13.04 -0.91
CA LYS A 113 12.37 -12.92 -1.84
C LYS A 113 13.13 -11.62 -1.69
N LEU A 114 12.42 -10.51 -1.50
CA LEU A 114 13.05 -9.22 -1.24
C LEU A 114 13.84 -9.28 0.07
N ASP A 115 13.31 -9.90 1.12
CA ASP A 115 13.99 -10.12 2.39
C ASP A 115 15.26 -10.97 2.23
N PHE A 116 15.23 -12.04 1.43
CA PHE A 116 16.42 -12.82 1.09
C PHE A 116 17.50 -11.99 0.37
N LEU A 117 17.09 -11.01 -0.46
CA LEU A 117 17.99 -10.04 -1.08
C LEU A 117 18.44 -8.94 -0.11
N GLY A 118 17.98 -9.00 1.14
CA GLY A 118 18.27 -8.08 2.24
C GLY A 118 17.35 -6.86 2.28
N ILE A 119 16.30 -6.80 1.45
CA ILE A 119 15.39 -5.65 1.35
C ILE A 119 14.24 -5.84 2.33
N ARG A 120 14.20 -4.99 3.35
CA ARG A 120 13.10 -5.01 4.31
C ARG A 120 11.84 -4.44 3.69
N THR A 121 10.75 -5.18 3.81
CA THR A 121 9.45 -4.80 3.28
C THR A 121 8.32 -4.99 4.27
N ARG A 122 7.18 -4.34 4.01
CA ARG A 122 5.91 -4.53 4.73
C ARG A 122 4.78 -4.70 3.73
N ILE A 123 3.90 -5.67 3.99
CA ILE A 123 2.68 -5.86 3.20
C ILE A 123 1.56 -5.03 3.82
N ILE A 124 0.85 -4.25 3.00
CA ILE A 124 -0.31 -3.45 3.40
C ILE A 124 -1.44 -3.70 2.40
N ASP A 125 -2.62 -4.07 2.90
CA ASP A 125 -3.81 -4.22 2.07
C ASP A 125 -4.42 -2.85 1.70
N ASP A 126 -4.99 -2.73 0.50
CA ASP A 126 -5.60 -1.47 0.05
C ASP A 126 -6.78 -1.04 0.93
N TYR A 127 -7.49 -1.97 1.57
CA TYR A 127 -8.63 -1.63 2.40
C TYR A 127 -8.18 -0.82 3.64
N SER A 128 -7.06 -1.20 4.26
CA SER A 128 -6.42 -0.42 5.32
C SER A 128 -5.99 0.98 4.88
N LEU A 129 -5.60 1.16 3.60
CA LEU A 129 -5.24 2.46 3.02
C LEU A 129 -6.45 3.30 2.63
N SER A 130 -7.59 2.67 2.31
CA SER A 130 -8.83 3.33 1.88
C SER A 130 -9.61 4.01 3.02
N ARG A 131 -9.03 4.16 4.21
CA ARG A 131 -9.67 4.88 5.31
C ARG A 131 -9.80 6.35 4.94
N GLU A 132 -11.02 6.76 4.62
CA GLU A 132 -11.32 8.17 4.41
C GLU A 132 -10.98 8.95 5.69
N PRO A 133 -10.28 10.09 5.57
CA PRO A 133 -10.03 10.95 6.72
C PRO A 133 -11.36 11.40 7.31
N SER A 134 -11.54 11.19 8.61
CA SER A 134 -12.75 11.63 9.32
C SER A 134 -12.82 13.15 9.33
N ARG A 135 -13.94 13.72 8.87
CA ARG A 135 -14.15 15.16 8.90
C ARG A 135 -14.33 15.64 10.34
N ILE A 136 -13.45 16.54 10.77
CA ILE A 136 -13.49 17.16 12.10
C ILE A 136 -14.18 18.53 11.98
N ARG A 137 -15.09 18.83 12.92
CA ARG A 137 -15.77 20.12 13.02
C ARG A 137 -14.99 21.11 13.89
N ARG A 138 -14.33 20.62 14.93
CA ARG A 138 -13.63 21.42 15.92
C ARG A 138 -12.49 20.60 16.54
N ILE A 139 -11.38 21.27 16.80
CA ILE A 139 -10.26 20.76 17.59
C ILE A 139 -10.06 21.74 18.73
N ASP A 140 -10.13 21.26 19.96
CA ASP A 140 -9.74 22.02 21.15
C ASP A 140 -8.35 21.54 21.60
N PHE A 141 -7.42 22.49 21.67
CA PHE A 141 -6.05 22.24 22.08
C PHE A 141 -5.92 22.36 23.60
N LEU A 142 -5.48 21.28 24.25
CA LEU A 142 -5.10 21.25 25.66
C LEU A 142 -3.61 20.92 25.80
N ASP A 143 -3.09 20.96 27.03
CA ASP A 143 -1.66 20.81 27.28
C ASP A 143 -1.10 19.44 26.87
N GLU A 144 -1.82 18.34 27.09
CA GLU A 144 -1.34 16.98 26.78
C GLU A 144 -2.23 16.21 25.80
N GLU A 145 -3.37 16.78 25.44
CA GLU A 145 -4.37 16.14 24.60
C GLU A 145 -5.05 17.13 23.66
N LEU A 146 -5.66 16.58 22.62
CA LEU A 146 -6.60 17.25 21.75
C LEU A 146 -7.99 16.67 21.98
N ILE A 147 -8.99 17.54 22.05
CA ILE A 147 -10.38 17.11 21.98
C ILE A 147 -10.87 17.36 20.56
N ILE A 148 -11.16 16.28 19.85
CA ILE A 148 -11.65 16.29 18.48
C ILE A 148 -13.17 16.15 18.50
N THR A 149 -13.89 17.06 17.85
CA THR A 149 -15.34 16.93 17.64
C THR A 149 -15.62 16.51 16.20
N HIS A 150 -16.19 15.32 16.02
CA HIS A 150 -16.51 14.76 14.71
C HIS A 150 -17.67 15.50 14.03
N PHE A 151 -17.54 15.82 12.74
CA PHE A 151 -18.53 16.61 11.99
C PHE A 151 -19.87 15.89 11.82
N ASN A 152 -19.84 14.59 11.49
CA ASN A 152 -21.05 13.82 11.17
C ASN A 152 -21.86 13.41 12.41
N SER A 153 -21.19 13.20 13.55
CA SER A 153 -21.81 12.61 14.74
C SER A 153 -21.90 13.55 15.93
N GLY A 154 -21.13 14.65 15.95
CA GLY A 154 -20.97 15.51 17.13
C GLY A 154 -20.27 14.83 18.31
N LYS A 155 -19.84 13.57 18.17
CA LYS A 155 -19.10 12.86 19.20
C LYS A 155 -17.74 13.51 19.40
N THR A 156 -17.32 13.56 20.65
CA THR A 156 -15.99 13.99 21.05
C THR A 156 -15.08 12.79 21.25
N GLU A 157 -13.83 12.93 20.82
CA GLU A 157 -12.78 11.95 20.97
C GLU A 157 -11.55 12.66 21.56
N ARG A 158 -10.89 12.01 22.51
CA ARG A 158 -9.64 12.49 23.11
C ARG A 158 -8.47 11.80 22.43
N VAL A 159 -7.50 12.58 21.98
CA VAL A 159 -6.27 12.09 21.35
C VAL A 159 -5.08 12.66 22.10
N PHE A 160 -4.20 11.80 22.61
CA PHE A 160 -3.02 12.27 23.33
C PHE A 160 -1.95 12.76 22.36
N LYS A 161 -1.14 13.74 22.78
CA LYS A 161 -0.05 14.27 21.94
C LYS A 161 0.90 13.19 21.41
N LYS A 162 1.16 12.15 22.21
CA LYS A 162 2.00 10.99 21.86
C LYS A 162 1.43 10.13 20.72
N GLU A 163 0.14 10.25 20.42
CA GLU A 163 -0.55 9.51 19.37
C GLU A 163 -0.59 10.27 18.05
N LEU A 164 -0.14 11.54 18.05
CA LEU A 164 -0.09 12.38 16.87
C LEU A 164 1.17 12.12 16.07
N SER A 165 1.00 11.94 14.76
CA SER A 165 2.09 11.85 13.80
C SER A 165 1.87 12.85 12.68
N LEU A 166 2.88 13.64 12.36
CA LEU A 166 2.83 14.59 11.25
C LEU A 166 3.09 13.83 9.94
N VAL A 167 2.07 13.76 9.09
CA VAL A 167 2.16 13.06 7.79
C VAL A 167 2.62 14.01 6.69
N VAL A 168 2.11 15.25 6.67
CA VAL A 168 2.47 16.26 5.67
C VAL A 168 2.73 17.58 6.37
N CYS A 169 3.89 18.18 6.12
CA CYS A 169 4.18 19.55 6.53
C CYS A 169 3.44 20.52 5.61
N GLY A 170 2.69 21.44 6.19
CA GLY A 170 1.95 22.46 5.45
C GLY A 170 1.71 23.69 6.30
N PHE A 171 1.06 24.69 5.72
CA PHE A 171 0.70 25.92 6.39
C PHE A 171 -0.79 25.92 6.73
N LEU A 172 -1.12 26.21 7.98
CA LEU A 172 -2.49 26.48 8.41
C LEU A 172 -2.71 28.00 8.37
N TYR A 173 -3.67 28.44 7.58
CA TYR A 173 -4.08 29.84 7.50
C TYR A 173 -5.42 30.01 8.22
N GLU A 174 -5.45 30.83 9.28
CA GLU A 174 -6.69 31.19 9.96
C GLU A 174 -7.34 32.39 9.24
N ARG A 175 -8.55 32.21 8.71
CA ARG A 175 -9.36 33.30 8.16
C ARG A 175 -10.60 33.52 9.01
N ARG A 176 -10.61 34.59 9.81
CA ARG A 176 -11.82 35.04 10.52
C ARG A 176 -12.62 35.99 9.65
N ILE A 177 -13.89 35.66 9.42
CA ILE A 177 -14.83 36.53 8.72
C ILE A 177 -15.79 37.08 9.77
N HIS A 178 -15.76 38.39 10.00
CA HIS A 178 -16.76 39.09 10.80
C HIS A 178 -17.88 39.55 9.86
N SER A 179 -19.06 38.95 9.98
CA SER A 179 -20.28 39.42 9.30
C SER A 179 -21.06 40.33 10.24
N ILE A 180 -21.20 41.61 9.89
CA ILE A 180 -22.10 42.54 10.55
C ILE A 180 -23.42 42.50 9.78
N GLU A 181 -24.45 41.88 10.36
CA GLU A 181 -25.82 41.98 9.83
C GLU A 181 -26.49 43.27 10.35
N GLU A 182 -26.64 44.27 9.49
CA GLU A 182 -27.52 45.41 9.77
C GLU A 182 -28.96 45.06 9.37
N ARG A 183 -29.81 44.74 10.37
CA ARG A 183 -31.26 44.69 10.16
C ARG A 183 -31.82 46.10 10.00
N LYS A 184 -32.16 46.49 8.77
CA LYS A 184 -32.98 47.69 8.52
C LYS A 184 -34.37 47.51 9.14
N LYS A 185 -34.65 48.23 10.24
CA LYS A 185 -36.01 48.38 10.78
C LYS A 185 -36.87 49.10 9.74
N ARG A 186 -37.93 48.44 9.25
CA ARG A 186 -39.00 49.09 8.47
C ARG A 186 -39.77 50.03 9.41
N GLN A 187 -39.72 51.32 9.14
CA GLN A 187 -40.67 52.28 9.72
C GLN A 187 -41.97 52.19 8.92
N ASN A 188 -43.05 51.73 9.56
CA ASN A 188 -44.40 51.92 9.03
C ASN A 188 -44.77 53.39 9.16
N LYS A 189 -45.11 54.05 8.06
CA LYS A 189 -45.81 55.34 8.06
C LYS A 189 -47.29 55.08 8.34
N LEU A 190 -47.79 55.65 9.43
CA LEU A 190 -49.21 55.92 9.66
C LEU A 190 -49.62 57.18 8.87
#